data_AF-A0A2B7WXF4-F1
#
_entry.id   AF-A0A2B7WXF4-F1
#
_cell.length_a   1.000
_cell.length_b   1.000
_cell.length_c   1.000
_cell.angle_alpha   90.00
_cell.angle_beta   90.00
_cell.angle_gamma   90.00
#
_symmetry.space_group_name_H-M   'P 1'
#
loop_
_entity.id
_entity.type
_entity.pdbx_description
1 polymer ?
#
loop_
_entity_poly.entity_id
_entity_poly.type
_entity_poly.pdbx_seq_one_letter_code
_entity_poly.pdbx_strand_id
1 'polypeptide(L)'
;MIAWRSLVRDKNPAQYRAIKFQQSASGNLLHVSRRIFEVGEAHFCALLLDLRDEWEDAGIPRFPLKFSDAQVTAIEADVEHAELGVRILKTVEQRLGVLWPEKGIMEHENYDDAKLALRRVKADLIAEYAVAHPGWDSAAFERLWPFDDYIFRVITPRRGALMCMYDTVVLMVA
;
A
#
# COMPACT_ATOMS: atom_id res chain seq x y z
N MET A 1 23.22 -4.32 15.37
CA MET A 1 23.01 -5.63 14.70
C MET A 1 24.10 -5.91 13.65
N ILE A 2 25.39 -5.70 13.96
CA ILE A 2 26.51 -5.81 13.00
C ILE A 2 27.24 -7.15 13.14
N ALA A 3 27.43 -7.63 14.37
CA ALA A 3 28.11 -8.90 14.66
C ALA A 3 27.46 -10.13 13.98
N TRP A 4 26.13 -10.17 13.94
CA TRP A 4 25.40 -11.25 13.25
C TRP A 4 25.67 -11.30 11.75
N ARG A 5 25.70 -10.16 11.07
CA ARG A 5 25.96 -10.09 9.62
C ARG A 5 27.38 -10.57 9.30
N SER A 6 28.36 -10.20 10.12
CA SER A 6 29.74 -10.70 9.99
C SER A 6 29.83 -12.21 10.22
N LEU A 7 29.17 -12.72 11.26
CA LEU A 7 29.15 -14.16 11.55
C LEU A 7 28.54 -14.98 10.40
N VAL A 8 27.39 -14.55 9.87
CA VAL A 8 26.73 -15.23 8.74
C VAL A 8 27.58 -15.14 7.48
N ARG A 9 28.23 -13.98 7.21
CA ARG A 9 29.16 -13.83 6.10
C ARG A 9 30.30 -14.86 6.17
N ASP A 10 30.89 -15.03 7.35
CA ASP A 10 32.09 -15.84 7.52
C ASP A 10 31.76 -17.34 7.66
N LYS A 11 30.63 -17.71 8.27
CA LYS A 11 30.21 -19.10 8.50
C LYS A 11 29.29 -19.67 7.42
N ASN A 12 28.51 -18.82 6.73
CA ASN A 12 27.61 -19.24 5.67
C ASN A 12 27.52 -18.17 4.55
N PRO A 13 28.55 -18.07 3.69
CA PRO A 13 28.63 -17.05 2.66
C PRO A 13 27.52 -17.17 1.60
N ALA A 14 26.92 -18.36 1.44
CA ALA A 14 25.76 -18.55 0.55
C ALA A 14 24.52 -17.84 1.12
N GLN A 15 24.22 -18.05 2.41
CA GLN A 15 23.11 -17.38 3.08
C GLN A 15 23.33 -15.86 3.14
N TYR A 16 24.55 -15.41 3.39
CA TYR A 16 24.86 -13.97 3.38
C TYR A 16 24.58 -13.32 2.02
N ARG A 17 24.95 -13.99 0.91
CA ARG A 17 24.64 -13.53 -0.45
C ARG A 17 23.14 -13.49 -0.71
N ALA A 18 22.39 -14.49 -0.27
CA ALA A 18 20.93 -14.51 -0.40
C ALA A 18 20.26 -13.35 0.37
N ILE A 19 20.72 -13.05 1.59
CA ILE A 19 20.22 -11.90 2.37
C ILE A 19 20.54 -10.58 1.67
N LYS A 20 21.75 -10.45 1.10
CA LYS A 20 22.12 -9.26 0.32
C LYS A 20 21.26 -9.09 -0.94
N PHE A 21 20.98 -10.18 -1.65
CA PHE A 21 20.07 -10.17 -2.79
C PHE A 21 18.65 -9.81 -2.38
N GLN A 22 18.14 -10.34 -1.27
CA GLN A 22 16.81 -10.00 -0.77
C GLN A 22 16.66 -8.49 -0.45
N GLN A 23 17.77 -7.80 -0.17
CA GLN A 23 17.80 -6.36 0.11
C GLN A 23 18.01 -5.48 -1.13
N SER A 24 18.27 -6.05 -2.32
CA SER A 24 18.40 -5.27 -3.56
C SER A 24 17.04 -4.96 -4.19
N ALA A 25 16.98 -4.01 -5.15
CA ALA A 25 15.74 -3.72 -5.86
C ALA A 25 15.15 -4.96 -6.53
N SER A 26 15.97 -5.83 -7.14
CA SER A 26 15.50 -7.09 -7.74
C SER A 26 14.88 -8.04 -6.71
N GLY A 27 15.47 -8.16 -5.52
CA GLY A 27 14.93 -8.97 -4.42
C GLY A 27 13.63 -8.39 -3.86
N ASN A 28 13.57 -7.07 -3.70
CA ASN A 28 12.38 -6.35 -3.27
C ASN A 28 11.25 -6.46 -4.30
N LEU A 29 11.54 -6.36 -5.59
CA LEU A 29 10.56 -6.54 -6.66
C LEU A 29 9.94 -7.95 -6.63
N LEU A 30 10.75 -8.99 -6.43
CA LEU A 30 10.26 -10.36 -6.23
C LEU A 30 9.43 -10.51 -4.95
N HIS A 31 9.74 -9.75 -3.90
CA HIS A 31 8.95 -9.74 -2.68
C HIS A 31 7.59 -9.06 -2.89
N VAL A 32 7.57 -7.88 -3.52
CA VAL A 32 6.36 -7.08 -3.77
C VAL A 32 5.44 -7.75 -4.79
N SER A 33 5.98 -8.33 -5.86
CA SER A 33 5.18 -9.09 -6.85
C SER A 33 4.34 -10.20 -6.24
N ARG A 34 4.85 -10.88 -5.20
CA ARG A 34 4.08 -11.92 -4.47
C ARG A 34 2.97 -11.35 -3.60
N ARG A 35 3.03 -10.06 -3.30
CA ARG A 35 2.14 -9.31 -2.41
C ARG A 35 1.46 -8.15 -3.14
N ILE A 36 1.32 -8.24 -4.46
CA ILE A 36 0.80 -7.13 -5.28
C ILE A 36 -0.61 -6.72 -4.85
N PHE A 37 -1.43 -7.69 -4.42
CA PHE A 37 -2.77 -7.44 -3.87
C PHE A 37 -2.78 -6.86 -2.45
N GLU A 38 -1.65 -6.82 -1.76
CA GLU A 38 -1.52 -6.26 -0.40
C GLU A 38 -0.80 -4.90 -0.40
N VAL A 39 0.16 -4.71 -1.31
CA VAL A 39 1.01 -3.51 -1.38
C VAL A 39 0.52 -2.53 -2.47
N GLY A 40 -0.25 -3.02 -3.44
CA GLY A 40 -0.78 -2.24 -4.56
C GLY A 40 0.15 -2.22 -5.77
N GLU A 41 -0.44 -2.01 -6.93
CA GLU A 41 0.26 -1.93 -8.23
C GLU A 41 1.18 -0.70 -8.31
N ALA A 42 0.76 0.43 -7.75
CA ALA A 42 1.52 1.69 -7.73
C ALA A 42 2.96 1.50 -7.22
N HIS A 43 3.12 0.92 -6.03
CA HIS A 43 4.44 0.66 -5.43
C HIS A 43 5.27 -0.35 -6.24
N PHE A 44 4.63 -1.31 -6.91
CA PHE A 44 5.32 -2.25 -7.79
C PHE A 44 5.88 -1.54 -9.02
N CYS A 45 5.08 -0.67 -9.64
CA CYS A 45 5.50 0.15 -10.78
C CYS A 45 6.62 1.13 -10.40
N ALA A 46 6.56 1.75 -9.22
CA ALA A 46 7.64 2.58 -8.69
C ALA A 46 8.96 1.80 -8.61
N LEU A 47 8.94 0.61 -8.01
CA LEU A 47 10.11 -0.25 -7.86
C LEU A 47 10.68 -0.72 -9.21
N LEU A 48 9.87 -0.79 -10.26
CA LEU A 48 10.34 -1.06 -11.61
C LEU A 48 11.16 0.09 -12.19
N LEU A 49 10.81 1.34 -11.86
CA LEU A 49 11.59 2.51 -12.23
C LEU A 49 12.92 2.55 -11.45
N ASP A 50 12.90 2.29 -10.14
CA ASP A 50 14.11 2.18 -9.33
C ASP A 50 15.06 1.10 -9.88
N LEU A 51 14.51 -0.06 -10.28
CA LEU A 51 15.29 -1.14 -10.86
C LEU A 51 15.88 -0.77 -12.23
N ARG A 52 15.16 0.00 -13.04
CA ARG A 52 15.69 0.54 -14.30
C ARG A 52 16.90 1.43 -14.02
N ASP A 53 16.79 2.31 -13.03
CA ASP A 53 17.84 3.27 -12.70
C ASP A 53 19.08 2.54 -12.14
N GLU A 54 18.90 1.56 -11.24
CA GLU A 54 19.99 0.68 -10.76
C GLU A 54 20.66 -0.10 -11.92
N TRP A 55 19.89 -0.52 -12.92
CA TRP A 55 20.38 -1.26 -14.09
C TRP A 55 21.26 -0.38 -15.00
N GLU A 56 20.85 0.88 -15.19
CA GLU A 56 21.62 1.88 -15.93
C GLU A 56 22.92 2.25 -15.20
N ASP A 57 22.85 2.45 -13.88
CA ASP A 57 24.02 2.73 -13.02
C ASP A 57 25.03 1.58 -13.00
N ALA A 58 24.55 0.34 -13.10
CA ALA A 58 25.39 -0.85 -13.24
C ALA A 58 26.08 -0.95 -14.62
N GLY A 59 25.76 -0.06 -15.56
CA GLY A 59 26.30 -0.04 -16.92
C GLY A 59 25.82 -1.21 -17.77
N ILE A 60 24.72 -1.86 -17.38
CA ILE A 60 24.19 -3.01 -18.12
C ILE A 60 23.38 -2.48 -19.32
N PRO A 61 23.69 -2.90 -20.55
CA PRO A 61 23.00 -2.37 -21.71
C PRO A 61 21.51 -2.71 -21.69
N ARG A 62 20.68 -1.68 -21.85
CA ARG A 62 19.25 -1.76 -22.19
C ARG A 62 18.40 -2.53 -21.19
N PHE A 63 17.66 -1.78 -20.38
CA PHE A 63 16.60 -2.36 -19.56
C PHE A 63 15.53 -3.05 -20.45
N PRO A 64 14.98 -4.22 -20.04
CA PRO A 64 14.04 -4.98 -20.87
C PRO A 64 12.72 -4.25 -21.15
N LEU A 65 12.27 -3.41 -20.22
CA LEU A 65 11.05 -2.62 -20.35
C LEU A 65 11.38 -1.21 -20.84
N LYS A 66 10.45 -0.62 -21.59
CA LYS A 66 10.54 0.78 -22.04
C LYS A 66 9.40 1.55 -21.42
N PHE A 67 9.71 2.69 -20.84
CA PHE A 67 8.74 3.64 -20.31
C PHE A 67 8.84 4.92 -21.10
N SER A 68 7.72 5.50 -21.52
CA SER A 68 7.70 6.88 -21.98
C SER A 68 7.74 7.83 -20.80
N ASP A 69 8.18 9.08 -21.03
CA ASP A 69 8.19 10.10 -19.97
C ASP A 69 6.80 10.29 -19.36
N ALA A 70 5.75 10.23 -20.18
CA ALA A 70 4.37 10.29 -19.71
C ALA A 70 3.99 9.12 -18.78
N GLN A 71 4.51 7.91 -19.03
CA GLN A 71 4.29 6.75 -18.15
C GLN A 71 5.05 6.90 -16.84
N VAL A 72 6.27 7.44 -16.87
CA VAL A 72 7.06 7.70 -15.65
C VAL A 72 6.31 8.68 -14.75
N THR A 73 5.88 9.82 -15.29
CA THR A 73 5.10 10.80 -14.52
C THR A 73 3.79 10.23 -13.99
N ALA A 74 3.10 9.39 -14.76
CA ALA A 74 1.88 8.74 -14.29
C ALA A 74 2.14 7.76 -13.13
N ILE A 75 3.24 7.00 -13.18
CA ILE A 75 3.62 6.09 -12.10
C ILE A 75 4.00 6.87 -10.83
N GLU A 76 4.76 7.95 -10.97
CA GLU A 76 5.13 8.82 -9.84
C GLU A 76 3.90 9.39 -9.14
N ALA A 77 2.94 9.93 -9.91
CA ALA A 77 1.69 10.43 -9.36
C ALA A 77 0.86 9.33 -8.68
N ASP A 78 0.76 8.15 -9.30
CA ASP A 78 0.01 7.02 -8.73
C ASP A 78 0.59 6.55 -7.38
N VAL A 79 1.91 6.58 -7.23
CA VAL A 79 2.59 6.28 -5.96
C VAL A 79 2.30 7.35 -4.91
N GLU A 80 2.36 8.63 -5.25
CA GLU A 80 2.03 9.71 -4.31
C GLU A 80 0.58 9.60 -3.81
N HIS A 81 -0.34 9.25 -4.70
CA HIS A 81 -1.75 9.02 -4.37
C HIS A 81 -1.90 7.78 -3.48
N ALA A 82 -1.14 6.71 -3.77
CA ALA A 82 -1.14 5.50 -2.95
C ALA A 82 -0.63 5.76 -1.53
N GLU A 83 0.46 6.51 -1.38
CA GLU A 83 0.97 6.91 -0.08
C GLU A 83 -0.02 7.81 0.69
N LEU A 84 -0.73 8.71 -0.01
CA LEU A 84 -1.76 9.52 0.61
C LEU A 84 -2.92 8.66 1.11
N GLY A 85 -3.32 7.65 0.34
CA GLY A 85 -4.31 6.67 0.79
C GLY A 85 -3.86 5.88 2.02
N VAL A 86 -2.58 5.45 2.07
CA VAL A 86 -1.98 4.83 3.26
C VAL A 86 -2.05 5.76 4.48
N ARG A 87 -1.73 7.05 4.32
CA ARG A 87 -1.80 8.05 5.40
C ARG A 87 -3.22 8.26 5.91
N ILE A 88 -4.20 8.30 5.02
CA ILE A 88 -5.62 8.42 5.38
C ILE A 88 -6.05 7.19 6.16
N LEU A 89 -5.73 5.98 5.68
CA LEU A 89 -6.11 4.73 6.37
C LEU A 89 -5.47 4.65 7.77
N LYS A 90 -4.22 5.09 7.92
CA LYS A 90 -3.55 5.16 9.22
C LYS A 90 -4.23 6.16 10.16
N THR A 91 -4.72 7.28 9.64
CA THR A 91 -5.53 8.23 10.40
C THR A 91 -6.86 7.60 10.85
N VAL A 92 -7.51 6.83 9.97
CA VAL A 92 -8.73 6.09 10.29
C VAL A 92 -8.48 5.07 11.41
N GLU A 93 -7.42 4.27 11.28
CA GLU A 93 -6.97 3.31 12.30
C GLU A 93 -6.75 4.00 13.66
N GLN A 94 -6.02 5.12 13.68
CA GLN A 94 -5.76 5.88 14.90
C GLN A 94 -7.04 6.44 15.54
N ARG A 95 -8.00 6.92 14.73
CA ARG A 95 -9.27 7.47 15.22
C ARG A 95 -10.22 6.38 15.73
N LEU A 96 -10.18 5.18 15.16
CA LEU A 96 -10.95 4.02 15.63
C LEU A 96 -10.37 3.41 16.90
N GLY A 97 -9.05 3.44 17.06
CA GLY A 97 -8.37 2.95 18.26
C GLY A 97 -8.70 1.48 18.54
N VAL A 98 -9.31 1.20 19.69
CA VAL A 98 -9.69 -0.17 20.10
C VAL A 98 -10.78 -0.80 19.22
N LEU A 99 -11.52 0.02 18.47
CA LEU A 99 -12.52 -0.44 17.52
C LEU A 99 -11.91 -0.78 16.15
N TRP A 100 -10.60 -0.58 15.96
CA TRP A 100 -9.92 -1.00 14.75
C TRP A 100 -9.83 -2.53 14.71
N PRO A 101 -10.33 -3.19 13.65
CA PRO A 101 -10.24 -4.63 13.53
C PRO A 101 -8.84 -5.07 13.14
N GLU A 102 -8.08 -5.56 14.11
CA GLU A 102 -6.80 -6.20 13.82
C GLU A 102 -7.01 -7.37 12.85
N LYS A 103 -6.35 -7.29 11.68
CA LYS A 103 -6.44 -8.30 10.59
C LYS A 103 -7.86 -8.47 10.03
N GLY A 104 -8.73 -7.47 10.16
CA GLY A 104 -10.10 -7.53 9.63
C GLY A 104 -11.04 -8.45 10.41
N ILE A 105 -10.69 -8.81 11.65
CA ILE A 105 -11.55 -9.60 12.54
C ILE A 105 -12.12 -8.67 13.60
N MET A 106 -13.42 -8.78 13.86
CA MET A 106 -14.12 -7.96 14.85
C MET A 106 -15.15 -8.82 15.60
N GLU A 107 -15.19 -8.65 16.92
CA GLU A 107 -16.22 -9.27 17.75
C GLU A 107 -17.60 -8.69 17.42
N HIS A 108 -18.63 -9.53 17.46
CA HIS A 108 -19.98 -9.14 17.09
C HIS A 108 -20.49 -7.95 17.92
N GLU A 109 -20.14 -7.92 19.20
CA GLU A 109 -20.53 -6.87 20.15
C GLU A 109 -19.99 -5.49 19.76
N ASN A 110 -18.80 -5.44 19.16
CA ASN A 110 -18.15 -4.20 18.75
C ASN A 110 -18.54 -3.75 17.33
N TYR A 111 -19.29 -4.57 16.59
CA TYR A 111 -19.55 -4.36 15.16
C TYR A 111 -20.34 -3.07 14.89
N ASP A 112 -21.45 -2.86 15.60
CA ASP A 112 -22.31 -1.70 15.40
C ASP A 112 -21.63 -0.41 15.88
N ASP A 113 -20.89 -0.48 16.99
CA ASP A 113 -20.12 0.64 17.53
C ASP A 113 -18.98 1.04 16.59
N ALA A 114 -18.26 0.07 16.04
CA ALA A 114 -17.23 0.33 15.04
C ALA A 114 -17.82 0.92 13.75
N LYS A 115 -18.99 0.44 13.30
CA LYS A 115 -19.68 1.00 12.13
C LYS A 115 -20.07 2.46 12.34
N LEU A 116 -20.56 2.77 13.53
CA LEU A 116 -20.94 4.13 13.88
C LEU A 116 -19.72 5.04 14.03
N ALA A 117 -18.64 4.56 14.65
CA ALA A 117 -17.37 5.27 14.74
C ALA A 117 -16.77 5.55 13.35
N LEU A 118 -16.76 4.57 12.46
CA LEU A 118 -16.22 4.69 11.11
C LEU A 118 -16.98 5.70 10.26
N ARG A 119 -18.31 5.78 10.40
CA ARG A 119 -19.13 6.82 9.75
C ARG A 119 -18.80 8.23 10.25
N ARG A 120 -18.52 8.38 11.56
CA ARG A 120 -18.07 9.67 12.12
C ARG A 120 -16.71 10.06 11.56
N VAL A 121 -15.76 9.12 11.57
CA VAL A 121 -14.42 9.34 11.01
C VAL A 121 -14.49 9.73 9.52
N LYS A 122 -15.35 9.06 8.73
CA LYS A 122 -15.62 9.42 7.33
C LYS A 122 -16.04 10.88 7.19
N ALA A 123 -17.06 11.29 7.95
CA ALA A 123 -17.58 12.65 7.91
C ALA A 123 -16.53 13.70 8.33
N ASP A 124 -15.76 13.41 9.38
CA ASP A 124 -14.69 14.29 9.85
C ASP A 124 -13.58 14.44 8.79
N LEU A 125 -13.18 13.34 8.14
CA LEU A 125 -12.18 13.37 7.06
C LEU A 125 -12.66 14.18 5.86
N ILE A 126 -13.91 13.98 5.42
CA ILE A 126 -14.49 14.76 4.31
C ILE A 126 -14.47 16.26 4.67
N ALA A 127 -14.87 16.62 5.89
CA ALA A 127 -14.89 18.01 6.32
C ALA A 127 -13.47 18.62 6.37
N GLU A 128 -12.50 17.88 6.91
CA GLU A 128 -11.09 18.32 6.97
C GLU A 128 -10.49 18.52 5.58
N TYR A 129 -10.68 17.55 4.67
CA TYR A 129 -10.09 17.61 3.32
C TYR A 129 -10.80 18.62 2.42
N ALA A 130 -12.11 18.81 2.55
CA ALA A 130 -12.84 19.85 1.84
C ALA A 130 -12.36 21.26 2.19
N VAL A 131 -11.88 21.48 3.43
CA VAL A 131 -11.30 22.76 3.85
C VAL A 131 -9.83 22.88 3.40
N ALA A 132 -9.06 21.80 3.49
CA ALA A 132 -7.64 21.81 3.20
C ALA A 132 -7.28 21.81 1.70
N HIS A 133 -8.13 21.24 0.84
CA HIS A 133 -7.84 21.03 -0.58
C HIS A 133 -8.91 21.66 -1.49
N PRO A 134 -8.63 22.82 -2.10
CA PRO A 134 -9.50 23.41 -3.12
C PRO A 134 -9.59 22.46 -4.33
N GLY A 135 -10.78 21.95 -4.64
CA GLY A 135 -11.00 20.96 -5.70
C GLY A 135 -11.31 19.54 -5.19
N TRP A 136 -11.39 19.34 -3.88
CA TRP A 136 -11.86 18.09 -3.28
C TRP A 136 -13.27 17.71 -3.75
N ASP A 137 -13.43 16.47 -4.23
CA ASP A 137 -14.73 15.91 -4.59
C ASP A 137 -15.25 14.99 -3.49
N SER A 138 -16.02 15.55 -2.57
CA SER A 138 -16.69 14.79 -1.50
C SER A 138 -17.61 13.70 -2.04
N ALA A 139 -18.23 13.90 -3.21
CA ALA A 139 -19.13 12.92 -3.79
C ALA A 139 -18.37 11.71 -4.36
N ALA A 140 -17.22 11.95 -4.99
CA ALA A 140 -16.32 10.87 -5.42
C ALA A 140 -15.83 10.06 -4.21
N PHE A 141 -15.40 10.74 -3.15
CA PHE A 141 -14.96 10.08 -1.92
C PHE A 141 -16.07 9.25 -1.27
N GLU A 142 -17.29 9.79 -1.17
CA GLU A 142 -18.43 9.07 -0.63
C GLU A 142 -18.79 7.84 -1.46
N ARG A 143 -18.77 7.95 -2.79
CA ARG A 143 -19.09 6.85 -3.72
C ARG A 143 -18.09 5.72 -3.63
N LEU A 144 -16.81 6.05 -3.46
CA LEU A 144 -15.73 5.07 -3.44
C LEU A 144 -15.51 4.47 -2.04
N TRP A 145 -16.15 5.00 -1.00
CA TRP A 145 -15.98 4.57 0.39
C TRP A 145 -16.31 3.08 0.59
N PRO A 146 -15.34 2.22 0.91
CA PRO A 146 -15.55 0.77 0.89
C PRO A 146 -16.32 0.26 2.11
N PHE A 147 -16.49 1.09 3.15
CA PHE A 147 -16.88 0.61 4.47
C PHE A 147 -18.35 0.82 4.86
N ASP A 148 -19.20 1.35 3.98
CA ASP A 148 -20.60 1.66 4.31
C ASP A 148 -21.46 0.41 4.51
N ASP A 149 -21.25 -0.61 3.67
CA ASP A 149 -22.01 -1.87 3.69
C ASP A 149 -21.23 -3.04 4.29
N TYR A 150 -19.89 -3.02 4.19
CA TYR A 150 -19.03 -4.10 4.62
C TYR A 150 -17.82 -3.53 5.34
N ILE A 151 -17.77 -3.68 6.68
CA ILE A 151 -16.56 -3.34 7.44
C ILE A 151 -15.50 -4.37 7.09
N PHE A 152 -15.74 -5.66 7.33
CA PHE A 152 -14.89 -6.77 6.92
C PHE A 152 -15.72 -8.06 6.97
N ARG A 153 -16.31 -8.52 5.85
CA ARG A 153 -17.10 -9.76 5.88
C ARG A 153 -16.17 -10.97 5.74
N VAL A 154 -16.07 -11.74 6.82
CA VAL A 154 -15.89 -13.20 6.90
C VAL A 154 -15.31 -13.85 5.63
N ILE A 155 -14.10 -14.38 5.76
CA ILE A 155 -13.43 -15.29 4.81
C ILE A 155 -14.47 -16.18 4.11
N THR A 156 -14.77 -15.88 2.84
CA THR A 156 -15.43 -16.82 1.93
C THR A 156 -14.46 -17.18 0.82
N PRO A 157 -14.25 -18.48 0.50
CA PRO A 157 -13.04 -18.93 -0.20
C PRO A 157 -13.13 -18.80 -1.72
N ARG A 158 -14.10 -18.06 -2.26
CA ARG A 158 -14.49 -18.19 -3.69
C ARG A 158 -14.28 -16.98 -4.58
N ARG A 159 -13.88 -15.84 -4.04
CA ARG A 159 -13.33 -14.73 -4.83
C ARG A 159 -12.25 -14.09 -3.97
N GLY A 160 -11.02 -13.99 -4.49
CA GLY A 160 -9.88 -13.40 -3.80
C GLY A 160 -10.09 -11.91 -3.54
N ALA A 161 -10.96 -11.58 -2.60
CA ALA A 161 -11.27 -10.24 -2.16
C ALA A 161 -10.32 -9.84 -1.02
N LEU A 162 -9.02 -9.91 -1.30
CA LEU A 162 -8.09 -8.87 -0.87
C LEU A 162 -7.98 -7.93 -2.06
N MET A 163 -9.12 -7.34 -2.47
CA MET A 163 -9.02 -6.10 -3.24
C MET A 163 -8.57 -5.09 -2.21
N CYS A 164 -7.33 -4.65 -2.38
CA CYS A 164 -6.58 -3.95 -1.37
C CYS A 164 -7.41 -2.76 -0.87
N MET A 165 -7.67 -2.67 0.45
CA MET A 165 -8.23 -1.45 1.03
C MET A 165 -7.44 -0.22 0.56
N TYR A 166 -6.12 -0.39 0.37
CA TYR A 166 -5.24 0.61 -0.18
C TYR A 166 -5.66 1.05 -1.59
N ASP A 167 -5.87 0.14 -2.54
CA ASP A 167 -6.25 0.48 -3.94
C ASP A 167 -7.58 1.27 -4.01
N THR A 168 -8.53 0.96 -3.12
CA THR A 168 -9.82 1.68 -3.09
C THR A 168 -9.65 3.09 -2.52
N VAL A 169 -8.74 3.28 -1.55
CA VAL A 169 -8.41 4.61 -1.03
C VAL A 169 -7.51 5.39 -1.99
N VAL A 170 -6.61 4.74 -2.74
CA VAL A 170 -5.84 5.37 -3.82
C VAL A 170 -6.78 5.98 -4.87
N LEU A 171 -7.80 5.21 -5.29
CA LEU A 171 -8.81 5.67 -6.23
C LEU A 171 -9.68 6.84 -5.72
N MET A 172 -9.78 7.05 -4.42
CA MET A 172 -10.51 8.19 -3.84
C MET A 172 -9.74 9.51 -3.89
N VAL A 173 -8.42 9.41 -3.99
CA VAL A 173 -7.50 10.52 -3.86
C VAL A 173 -6.98 10.99 -5.23
N ALA A 174 -7.25 10.21 -6.28
CA ALA A 174 -7.01 10.54 -7.68
C ALA A 174 -8.09 11.43 -8.29
#